data_AF-A0A2P4PGC2-F1
#
_entry.id   AF-A0A2P4PGC2-F1
#
_cell.length_a   1.000
_cell.length_b   1.000
_cell.length_c   1.000
_cell.angle_alpha   90.00
_cell.angle_beta   90.00
_cell.angle_gamma   90.00
#
_symmetry.space_group_name_H-M   'P 1'
#
loop_
_entity.id
_entity.type
_entity.pdbx_description
1 polymer ?
#
loop_
_entity_poly.entity_id
_entity_poly.type
_entity_poly.pdbx_seq_one_letter_code
_entity_poly.pdbx_strand_id
1 'polypeptide(L)'
;MHNLAICYDNGEGTEKNLEKAFYWYQKAAENGFTNSMHNLAFCYDNGEGTEKNLEKAFYWYQKAAENGFTNSMHNLAFRYYNGEGTEKNLEKAFYWYQKAAENGFTNSMHNLAFCYENGEGTEKNLEKAFYWYQKAAENGFTNSMHNLAFCYENGEGTEKNLEKAFYWYQKAAENGFTNSMHNLAFCYENGEGTEKNLEKAFYWRKKATESNNEVDFNLCNECEQPYYDYQWCQQCNVKQFQQDFSKWTSKNEFIDKFIQEAQLNAKNSYEILEWIPYNKLTNINYNDKGGFSEIHKAIWLDGPIFSWNFDKQQWNRQLGYEVILKTLNNSSSLNSKFLDEDYVNL
;
A
#
# COMPACT_ATOMS: atom_id res chain seq x y z
N MET A 1 30.71 -25.80 -19.54
CA MET A 1 29.97 -24.98 -20.53
C MET A 1 28.99 -24.06 -19.83
N HIS A 2 28.01 -24.55 -19.07
CA HIS A 2 27.04 -23.71 -18.34
C HIS A 2 27.69 -22.69 -17.38
N ASN A 3 28.56 -23.13 -16.47
CA ASN A 3 29.20 -22.20 -15.51
C ASN A 3 30.06 -21.13 -16.20
N LEU A 4 30.68 -21.48 -17.34
CA LEU A 4 31.44 -20.52 -18.13
C LEU A 4 30.52 -19.46 -18.77
N ALA A 5 29.31 -19.85 -19.18
CA ALA A 5 28.30 -18.92 -19.64
C ALA A 5 27.92 -17.93 -18.52
N ILE A 6 27.67 -18.42 -17.30
CA ILE A 6 27.37 -17.57 -16.12
C ILE A 6 28.52 -16.60 -15.83
N CYS A 7 29.77 -17.05 -15.88
CA CYS A 7 30.92 -16.16 -15.69
C CYS A 7 30.93 -15.00 -16.69
N TYR A 8 30.65 -15.26 -17.97
CA TYR A 8 30.54 -14.20 -18.97
C TYR A 8 29.28 -13.33 -18.78
N ASP A 9 28.18 -13.90 -18.32
CA ASP A 9 26.92 -13.19 -18.10
C ASP A 9 27.01 -12.17 -16.94
N ASN A 10 27.64 -12.60 -15.84
CA ASN A 10 27.81 -11.80 -14.63
C ASN A 10 29.11 -10.97 -14.62
N GLY A 11 30.09 -11.29 -15.46
CA GLY A 11 31.45 -10.73 -15.37
C GLY A 11 32.24 -11.26 -14.18
N GLU A 12 31.98 -12.50 -13.76
CA GLU A 12 32.67 -13.14 -12.64
C GLU A 12 33.95 -13.83 -13.12
N GLY A 13 35.11 -13.30 -12.70
CA GLY A 13 36.42 -13.83 -13.10
C GLY A 13 36.79 -13.57 -14.57
N THR A 14 35.95 -12.84 -15.32
CA THR A 14 36.17 -12.37 -16.68
C THR A 14 35.36 -11.11 -16.95
N GLU A 15 35.59 -10.41 -18.06
CA GLU A 15 34.77 -9.26 -18.44
C GLU A 15 33.36 -9.73 -18.87
N LYS A 16 32.32 -9.01 -18.43
CA LYS A 16 30.94 -9.29 -18.83
C LYS A 16 30.81 -9.25 -20.35
N ASN A 17 30.28 -10.31 -20.94
CA ASN A 17 30.12 -10.45 -22.38
C ASN A 17 28.91 -11.34 -22.72
N LEU A 18 27.79 -10.69 -23.05
CA LEU A 18 26.51 -11.38 -23.29
C LEU A 18 26.54 -12.26 -24.55
N GLU A 19 27.27 -11.88 -25.60
CA GLU A 19 27.41 -12.71 -26.81
C GLU A 19 28.14 -14.03 -26.52
N LYS A 20 29.20 -14.00 -25.70
CA LYS A 20 29.90 -15.20 -25.25
C LYS A 20 29.05 -16.01 -24.27
N ALA A 21 28.31 -15.36 -23.38
CA ALA A 21 27.37 -16.04 -22.49
C ALA A 21 26.33 -16.80 -23.31
N PHE A 22 25.68 -16.13 -24.27
CA PHE A 22 24.75 -16.72 -25.22
C PHE A 22 25.36 -17.93 -25.96
N TYR A 23 26.55 -17.77 -26.53
CA TYR A 23 27.25 -18.86 -27.22
C TYR A 23 27.43 -20.11 -26.32
N TRP A 24 27.86 -19.92 -25.07
CA TRP A 24 28.09 -21.03 -24.15
C TRP A 24 26.79 -21.61 -23.58
N TYR A 25 25.75 -20.80 -23.36
CA TYR A 25 24.41 -21.28 -23.04
C TYR A 25 23.88 -22.14 -24.18
N GLN A 26 24.01 -21.70 -25.43
CA GLN A 26 23.62 -22.47 -26.60
C GLN A 26 24.33 -23.83 -26.65
N LYS A 27 25.66 -23.86 -26.52
CA LYS A 27 26.41 -25.12 -26.54
C LYS A 27 26.00 -26.06 -25.41
N ALA A 28 25.77 -25.55 -24.21
CA ALA A 28 25.33 -26.36 -23.08
C ALA A 28 23.88 -26.88 -23.25
N ALA A 29 22.97 -26.04 -23.77
CA ALA A 29 21.59 -26.41 -24.05
C ALA A 29 21.49 -27.50 -25.14
N GLU A 30 22.30 -27.38 -26.20
CA GLU A 30 22.45 -28.41 -27.26
C GLU A 30 22.94 -29.75 -26.69
N ASN A 31 23.67 -29.73 -25.58
CA ASN A 31 24.14 -30.94 -24.87
C ASN A 31 23.19 -31.41 -23.76
N GLY A 32 21.95 -30.91 -23.73
CA GLY A 32 20.92 -31.39 -22.80
C GLY A 32 20.93 -30.71 -21.42
N PHE A 33 21.73 -29.65 -21.20
CA PHE A 33 21.79 -29.01 -19.89
C PHE A 33 20.58 -28.10 -19.65
N THR A 34 19.66 -28.55 -18.79
CA THR A 34 18.34 -27.92 -18.62
C THR A 34 18.40 -26.45 -18.17
N ASN A 35 19.29 -26.10 -17.24
CA ASN A 35 19.46 -24.69 -16.82
C ASN A 35 19.92 -23.80 -17.98
N SER A 36 20.76 -24.34 -18.87
CA SER A 36 21.19 -23.59 -20.06
C SER A 36 20.09 -23.46 -21.09
N MET A 37 19.17 -24.44 -21.20
CA MET A 37 17.98 -24.29 -22.04
C MET A 37 17.12 -23.12 -21.53
N HIS A 38 16.92 -23.00 -20.22
CA HIS A 38 16.22 -21.87 -19.62
C HIS A 38 16.93 -20.53 -19.89
N ASN A 39 18.23 -20.44 -19.63
CA ASN A 39 18.98 -19.19 -19.84
C ASN A 39 19.05 -18.81 -21.31
N LEU A 40 19.18 -19.78 -22.22
CA LEU A 40 19.12 -19.54 -23.66
C LEU A 40 17.75 -19.02 -24.09
N ALA A 41 16.67 -19.56 -23.52
CA ALA A 41 15.32 -19.03 -23.75
C ALA A 41 15.20 -17.58 -23.28
N PHE A 42 15.75 -17.26 -22.11
CA PHE A 42 15.80 -15.91 -21.56
C PHE A 42 16.60 -14.95 -22.46
N CYS A 43 17.75 -15.37 -22.98
CA CYS A 43 18.53 -14.58 -23.93
C CYS A 43 17.71 -14.23 -25.19
N TYR A 44 17.01 -15.21 -25.78
CA TYR A 44 16.14 -14.95 -26.93
C TYR A 44 14.93 -14.07 -26.59
N ASP A 45 14.39 -14.17 -25.39
CA ASP A 45 13.22 -13.39 -24.96
C ASP A 45 13.53 -11.90 -24.80
N ASN A 46 14.71 -11.60 -24.23
CA ASN A 46 15.15 -10.24 -23.94
C ASN A 46 16.07 -9.64 -25.03
N GLY A 47 16.58 -10.47 -25.94
CA GLY A 47 17.60 -10.05 -26.92
C GLY A 47 18.98 -9.84 -26.27
N GLU A 48 19.33 -10.65 -25.27
CA GLU A 48 20.61 -10.55 -24.57
C GLU A 48 21.67 -11.41 -25.27
N GLY A 49 22.70 -10.76 -25.83
CA GLY A 49 23.76 -11.44 -26.57
C GLY A 49 23.33 -12.03 -27.92
N THR A 50 22.07 -11.81 -28.33
CA THR A 50 21.47 -12.23 -29.59
C THR A 50 20.29 -11.34 -29.96
N GLU A 51 19.70 -11.50 -31.14
CA GLU A 51 18.46 -10.81 -31.50
C GLU A 51 17.25 -11.41 -30.76
N LYS A 52 16.35 -10.54 -30.30
CA LYS A 52 15.10 -10.96 -29.65
C LYS A 52 14.27 -11.85 -30.60
N ASN A 53 13.88 -13.02 -30.13
CA ASN A 53 13.11 -13.99 -30.89
C ASN A 53 12.20 -14.82 -29.96
N LEU A 54 10.91 -14.45 -29.90
CA LEU A 54 9.95 -15.08 -29.00
C LEU A 54 9.64 -16.54 -29.34
N GLU A 55 9.67 -16.93 -30.62
CA GLU A 55 9.44 -18.32 -31.05
C GLU A 55 10.57 -19.25 -30.57
N LYS A 56 11.83 -18.81 -30.68
CA LYS A 56 12.98 -19.54 -30.14
C LYS A 56 12.98 -19.56 -28.62
N ALA A 57 12.61 -18.46 -27.97
CA ALA A 57 12.44 -18.42 -26.52
C ALA A 57 11.40 -19.45 -26.07
N PHE A 58 10.23 -19.47 -26.72
CA PHE A 58 9.18 -20.46 -26.47
C PHE A 58 9.70 -21.89 -26.63
N TYR A 59 10.38 -22.20 -27.74
CA TYR A 59 10.94 -23.53 -27.98
C TYR A 59 11.88 -23.99 -26.86
N TRP A 60 12.79 -23.12 -26.41
CA TRP A 60 13.76 -23.48 -25.37
C TRP A 60 13.15 -23.52 -23.96
N TYR A 61 12.19 -22.64 -23.64
CA TYR A 61 11.39 -22.75 -22.42
C TYR A 61 10.61 -24.07 -22.40
N GLN A 62 10.01 -24.46 -23.53
CA GLN A 62 9.32 -25.74 -23.65
C GLN A 62 10.25 -26.92 -23.37
N LYS A 63 11.42 -26.96 -24.02
CA LYS A 63 12.41 -28.03 -23.78
C LYS A 63 12.86 -28.09 -22.31
N ALA A 64 13.11 -26.95 -21.69
CA ALA A 64 13.50 -26.90 -20.28
C ALA A 64 12.37 -27.36 -19.34
N ALA A 65 11.13 -26.95 -19.61
CA ALA A 65 9.94 -27.35 -18.85
C ALA A 65 9.66 -28.86 -18.96
N GLU A 66 9.77 -29.42 -20.17
CA GLU A 66 9.66 -30.87 -20.43
C GLU A 66 10.74 -31.68 -19.68
N ASN A 67 11.90 -31.08 -19.42
CA ASN A 67 12.98 -31.66 -18.62
C ASN A 67 12.87 -31.33 -17.11
N GLY A 68 11.72 -30.83 -16.65
CA GLY A 68 11.44 -30.65 -15.22
C GLY A 68 11.87 -29.31 -14.63
N PHE A 69 12.33 -28.34 -15.42
CA PHE A 69 12.76 -27.05 -14.87
C PHE A 69 11.58 -26.15 -14.54
N THR A 70 11.33 -25.97 -13.25
CA THR A 70 10.13 -25.30 -12.71
C THR A 70 9.96 -23.86 -13.22
N ASN A 71 11.01 -23.03 -13.26
CA ASN A 71 10.89 -21.66 -13.76
C ASN A 71 10.50 -21.63 -15.25
N SER A 72 10.96 -22.60 -16.04
CA SER A 72 10.56 -22.72 -17.44
C SER A 72 9.13 -23.19 -17.59
N MET A 73 8.61 -24.04 -16.68
CA MET A 73 7.18 -24.38 -16.67
C MET A 73 6.32 -23.13 -16.47
N HIS A 74 6.69 -22.25 -15.53
CA HIS A 74 6.00 -20.96 -15.32
C HIS A 74 6.08 -20.07 -16.56
N ASN A 75 7.27 -19.87 -17.12
CA ASN A 75 7.45 -19.01 -18.29
C ASN A 75 6.70 -19.56 -19.51
N LEU A 76 6.70 -20.88 -19.71
CA LEU A 76 5.94 -21.52 -20.77
C LEU A 76 4.43 -21.33 -20.59
N ALA A 77 3.92 -21.46 -19.37
CA ALA A 77 2.53 -21.18 -19.05
C ALA A 77 2.16 -19.73 -19.38
N PHE A 78 3.00 -18.77 -19.00
CA PHE A 78 2.82 -17.35 -19.31
C PHE A 78 2.78 -17.08 -20.83
N ARG A 79 3.64 -17.74 -21.62
CA ARG A 79 3.60 -17.62 -23.09
C ARG A 79 2.31 -18.17 -23.68
N TYR A 80 1.85 -19.33 -23.25
CA TYR A 80 0.56 -19.86 -23.68
C TYR A 80 -0.60 -18.96 -23.24
N TYR A 81 -0.52 -18.35 -22.06
CA TYR A 81 -1.55 -17.47 -21.54
C TYR A 81 -1.71 -16.19 -22.38
N ASN A 82 -0.59 -15.58 -22.80
CA ASN A 82 -0.58 -14.34 -23.59
C ASN A 82 -0.55 -14.56 -25.11
N GLY A 83 -0.18 -15.76 -25.59
CA GLY A 83 0.08 -16.00 -27.01
C GLY A 83 1.40 -15.40 -27.50
N GLU A 84 2.44 -15.44 -26.66
CA GLU A 84 3.76 -14.86 -26.97
C GLU A 84 4.71 -15.92 -27.51
N GLY A 85 5.16 -15.78 -28.76
CA GLY A 85 6.02 -16.78 -29.43
C GLY A 85 5.29 -18.09 -29.76
N THR A 86 3.98 -18.15 -29.52
CA THR A 86 3.08 -19.26 -29.84
C THR A 86 1.64 -18.76 -29.91
N GLU A 87 0.68 -19.62 -30.30
CA GLU A 87 -0.74 -19.29 -30.21
C GLU A 87 -1.24 -19.31 -28.76
N LYS A 88 -2.10 -18.34 -28.40
CA LYS A 88 -2.74 -18.30 -27.08
C LYS A 88 -3.53 -19.59 -26.82
N ASN A 89 -3.26 -20.25 -25.71
CA ASN A 89 -3.93 -21.48 -25.29
C ASN A 89 -4.04 -21.55 -23.77
N LEU A 90 -5.22 -21.21 -23.24
CA LEU A 90 -5.45 -21.14 -21.79
C LEU A 90 -5.41 -22.52 -21.11
N GLU A 91 -5.84 -23.59 -21.78
CA GLU A 91 -5.78 -24.96 -21.21
C GLU A 91 -4.33 -25.41 -20.98
N LYS A 92 -3.43 -25.14 -21.93
CA LYS A 92 -2.00 -25.42 -21.78
C LYS A 92 -1.35 -24.50 -20.75
N ALA A 93 -1.76 -23.23 -20.69
CA ALA A 93 -1.29 -22.31 -19.65
C ALA A 93 -1.65 -22.84 -18.27
N PHE A 94 -2.92 -23.20 -18.05
CA PHE A 94 -3.40 -23.81 -16.82
C PHE A 94 -2.60 -25.07 -16.46
N TYR A 95 -2.42 -25.99 -17.40
CA TYR A 95 -1.64 -27.21 -17.20
C TYR A 95 -0.21 -26.94 -16.70
N TRP A 96 0.49 -26.00 -17.33
CA TRP A 96 1.88 -25.70 -16.96
C TRP A 96 1.99 -24.86 -15.68
N TYR A 97 1.06 -23.93 -15.42
CA TYR A 97 0.97 -23.26 -14.11
C TYR A 97 0.72 -24.28 -13.01
N GLN A 98 -0.18 -25.25 -13.22
CA GLN A 98 -0.43 -26.32 -12.26
C GLN A 98 0.83 -27.13 -11.97
N LYS A 99 1.55 -27.59 -13.01
CA LYS A 99 2.81 -28.31 -12.84
C LYS A 99 3.86 -27.51 -12.08
N ALA A 100 4.00 -26.23 -12.38
CA ALA A 100 4.95 -25.36 -11.68
C ALA A 100 4.55 -25.12 -10.21
N ALA A 101 3.26 -24.90 -9.94
CA ALA A 101 2.72 -24.70 -8.60
C ALA A 101 2.88 -25.96 -7.72
N GLU A 102 2.62 -27.15 -8.27
CA GLU A 102 2.84 -28.44 -7.61
C GLU A 102 4.33 -28.68 -7.27
N ASN A 103 5.25 -28.08 -8.04
CA ASN A 103 6.69 -28.07 -7.75
C ASN A 103 7.14 -26.91 -6.84
N GLY A 104 6.21 -26.19 -6.20
CA GLY A 104 6.53 -25.16 -5.21
C GLY A 104 6.76 -23.75 -5.78
N PHE A 105 6.50 -23.50 -7.08
CA PHE A 105 6.73 -22.17 -7.66
C PHE A 105 5.62 -21.19 -7.28
N THR A 106 5.95 -20.26 -6.38
CA THR A 106 5.00 -19.32 -5.77
C THR A 106 4.21 -18.48 -6.79
N ASN A 107 4.86 -17.92 -7.82
CA ASN A 107 4.15 -17.12 -8.83
C ASN A 107 3.14 -17.97 -9.62
N SER A 108 3.44 -19.25 -9.85
CA SER A 108 2.51 -20.16 -10.52
C SER A 108 1.36 -20.56 -9.61
N MET A 109 1.56 -20.65 -8.29
CA MET A 109 0.44 -20.85 -7.36
C MET A 109 -0.55 -19.68 -7.46
N HIS A 110 -0.06 -18.43 -7.51
CA HIS A 110 -0.91 -17.25 -7.71
C HIS A 110 -1.66 -17.30 -9.05
N ASN A 111 -0.96 -17.55 -10.17
CA ASN A 111 -1.60 -17.60 -11.48
C ASN A 111 -2.59 -18.77 -11.60
N LEU A 112 -2.30 -19.92 -10.97
CA LEU A 112 -3.23 -21.04 -10.91
C LEU A 112 -4.50 -20.70 -10.13
N ALA A 113 -4.36 -19.96 -9.02
CA ALA A 113 -5.50 -19.45 -8.27
C ALA A 113 -6.36 -18.52 -9.14
N PHE A 114 -5.73 -17.59 -9.85
CA PHE A 114 -6.39 -16.68 -10.79
C PHE A 114 -7.13 -17.44 -11.91
N CYS A 115 -6.53 -18.49 -12.47
CA CYS A 115 -7.21 -19.33 -13.46
C CYS A 115 -8.46 -20.01 -12.89
N TYR A 116 -8.41 -20.53 -11.66
CA TYR A 116 -9.58 -21.12 -11.01
C TYR A 116 -10.65 -20.07 -10.65
N GLU A 117 -10.25 -18.87 -10.24
CA GLU A 117 -11.16 -17.77 -9.90
C GLU A 117 -12.00 -17.32 -11.10
N ASN A 118 -11.35 -17.24 -12.26
CA ASN A 118 -11.93 -16.74 -13.51
C ASN A 118 -12.44 -17.86 -14.45
N GLY A 119 -12.08 -19.12 -14.21
CA GLY A 119 -12.39 -20.23 -15.11
C GLY A 119 -11.58 -20.18 -16.41
N GLU A 120 -10.32 -19.77 -16.33
CA GLU A 120 -9.44 -19.64 -17.49
C GLU A 120 -8.66 -20.94 -17.73
N GLY A 121 -8.94 -21.61 -18.85
CA GLY A 121 -8.31 -22.89 -19.19
C GLY A 121 -8.78 -24.06 -18.32
N THR A 122 -9.77 -23.82 -17.45
CA THR A 122 -10.37 -24.78 -16.52
C THR A 122 -11.77 -24.31 -16.11
N GLU A 123 -12.52 -25.13 -15.37
CA GLU A 123 -13.78 -24.70 -14.78
C GLU A 123 -13.55 -23.76 -13.58
N LYS A 124 -14.38 -22.72 -13.47
CA LYS A 124 -14.35 -21.80 -12.32
C LYS A 124 -14.57 -22.55 -11.02
N ASN A 125 -13.66 -22.36 -10.05
CA ASN A 125 -13.72 -22.99 -8.74
C ASN A 125 -13.08 -22.10 -7.66
N LEU A 126 -13.93 -21.38 -6.91
CA LEU A 126 -13.47 -20.43 -5.90
C LEU A 126 -12.76 -21.09 -4.71
N GLU A 127 -13.16 -22.31 -4.32
CA GLU A 127 -12.50 -23.04 -3.22
C GLU A 127 -11.05 -23.39 -3.57
N LYS A 128 -10.80 -23.82 -4.81
CA LYS A 128 -9.44 -24.07 -5.30
C LYS A 128 -8.65 -22.79 -5.49
N ALA A 129 -9.29 -21.71 -5.95
CA ALA A 129 -8.66 -20.40 -6.03
C ALA A 129 -8.18 -19.95 -4.64
N PHE A 130 -9.07 -19.99 -3.64
CA PHE A 130 -8.75 -19.70 -2.25
C PHE A 130 -7.57 -20.54 -1.74
N TYR A 131 -7.61 -21.87 -1.96
CA TYR A 131 -6.53 -22.77 -1.56
C TYR A 131 -5.16 -22.36 -2.14
N TRP A 132 -5.10 -22.03 -3.43
CA TRP A 132 -3.84 -21.67 -4.07
C TRP A 132 -3.38 -20.23 -3.76
N TYR A 133 -4.30 -19.28 -3.60
CA TYR A 133 -3.98 -17.96 -3.05
C TYR A 133 -3.42 -18.08 -1.64
N GLN A 134 -4.01 -18.91 -0.79
CA GLN A 134 -3.49 -19.19 0.55
C GLN A 134 -2.06 -19.74 0.50
N LYS A 135 -1.81 -20.77 -0.32
CA LYS A 135 -0.45 -21.33 -0.46
C LYS A 135 0.57 -20.30 -0.93
N ALA A 136 0.22 -19.48 -1.92
CA ALA A 136 1.10 -18.43 -2.42
C ALA A 136 1.36 -17.34 -1.37
N ALA A 137 0.33 -16.92 -0.63
CA ALA A 137 0.42 -15.92 0.44
C ALA A 137 1.29 -16.41 1.61
N GLU A 138 1.14 -17.68 2.01
CA GLU A 138 1.98 -18.34 3.02
C GLU A 138 3.46 -18.43 2.59
N ASN A 139 3.74 -18.45 1.29
CA ASN A 139 5.09 -18.38 0.71
C ASN A 139 5.56 -16.94 0.41
N GLY A 140 4.87 -15.92 0.95
CA GLY A 140 5.33 -14.54 0.87
C GLY A 140 4.89 -13.77 -0.38
N PHE A 141 4.00 -14.31 -1.22
CA PHE A 141 3.57 -13.59 -2.43
C PHE A 141 2.54 -12.52 -2.12
N THR A 142 2.96 -11.25 -2.25
CA THR A 142 2.18 -10.10 -1.81
C THR A 142 0.82 -9.97 -2.51
N ASN A 143 0.75 -10.17 -3.84
CA ASN A 143 -0.54 -10.10 -4.56
C ASN A 143 -1.51 -11.18 -4.08
N SER A 144 -1.01 -12.37 -3.72
CA SER A 144 -1.85 -13.43 -3.17
C SER A 144 -2.30 -13.13 -1.74
N MET A 145 -1.49 -12.42 -0.93
CA MET A 145 -1.95 -11.96 0.38
C MET A 145 -3.15 -11.02 0.22
N HIS A 146 -3.11 -10.08 -0.75
CA HIS A 146 -4.24 -9.20 -1.07
C HIS A 146 -5.47 -10.00 -1.52
N ASN A 147 -5.32 -10.89 -2.49
CA ASN A 147 -6.45 -11.67 -3.00
C ASN A 147 -7.03 -12.60 -1.93
N LEU A 148 -6.20 -13.18 -1.08
CA LEU A 148 -6.65 -13.98 0.06
C LEU A 148 -7.45 -13.15 1.06
N ALA A 149 -7.02 -11.91 1.32
CA ALA A 149 -7.77 -10.98 2.17
C ALA A 149 -9.15 -10.69 1.57
N PHE A 150 -9.21 -10.43 0.26
CA PHE A 150 -10.46 -10.21 -0.47
C PHE A 150 -11.38 -11.43 -0.42
N CYS A 151 -10.84 -12.65 -0.54
CA CYS A 151 -11.62 -13.89 -0.38
C CYS A 151 -12.25 -13.97 1.01
N TYR A 152 -11.51 -13.65 2.08
CA TYR A 152 -12.06 -13.62 3.44
C TYR A 152 -13.07 -12.49 3.66
N GLU A 153 -12.86 -11.31 3.06
CA GLU A 153 -13.76 -10.17 3.18
C GLU A 153 -15.16 -10.47 2.60
N ASN A 154 -15.17 -11.16 1.46
CA ASN A 154 -16.38 -11.45 0.70
C ASN A 154 -16.95 -12.86 0.96
N GLY A 155 -16.17 -13.75 1.57
CA GLY A 155 -16.54 -15.16 1.71
C GLY A 155 -16.47 -15.92 0.38
N GLU A 156 -15.48 -15.61 -0.46
CA GLU A 156 -15.29 -16.27 -1.75
C GLU A 156 -14.39 -17.50 -1.61
N GLY A 157 -14.96 -18.69 -1.89
CA GLY A 157 -14.24 -19.96 -1.73
C GLY A 157 -13.94 -20.35 -0.28
N THR A 158 -14.43 -19.57 0.69
CA THR A 158 -14.26 -19.75 2.13
C THR A 158 -15.37 -19.03 2.89
N GLU A 159 -15.44 -19.19 4.21
CA GLU A 159 -16.35 -18.42 5.05
C GLU A 159 -15.86 -16.97 5.23
N LYS A 160 -16.79 -16.02 5.17
CA LYS A 160 -16.50 -14.60 5.41
C LYS A 160 -15.89 -14.39 6.81
N ASN A 161 -14.74 -13.72 6.87
CA ASN A 161 -14.02 -13.44 8.11
C ASN A 161 -13.23 -12.13 8.00
N LEU A 162 -13.78 -11.04 8.54
CA LEU A 162 -13.18 -9.71 8.44
C LEU A 162 -11.86 -9.59 9.21
N GLU A 163 -11.69 -10.29 10.34
CA GLU A 163 -10.43 -10.27 11.11
C GLU A 163 -9.27 -10.88 10.30
N LYS A 164 -9.52 -11.99 9.60
CA LYS A 164 -8.53 -12.59 8.69
C LYS A 164 -8.30 -11.74 7.45
N ALA A 165 -9.33 -11.10 6.91
CA ALA A 165 -9.18 -10.15 5.81
C ALA A 165 -8.25 -9.00 6.22
N PHE A 166 -8.53 -8.36 7.36
CA PHE A 166 -7.69 -7.32 7.95
C PHE A 166 -6.23 -7.78 8.12
N TYR A 167 -6.02 -8.96 8.71
CA TYR A 167 -4.68 -9.53 8.90
C TYR A 167 -3.88 -9.65 7.58
N TRP A 168 -4.52 -10.17 6.53
CA TRP A 168 -3.84 -10.37 5.25
C TRP A 168 -3.67 -9.07 4.45
N TYR A 169 -4.64 -8.13 4.52
CA TYR A 169 -4.44 -6.77 4.01
C TYR A 169 -3.27 -6.08 4.71
N GLN A 170 -3.17 -6.20 6.03
CA GLN A 170 -2.05 -5.66 6.79
C GLN A 170 -0.71 -6.21 6.30
N LYS A 171 -0.56 -7.54 6.19
CA LYS A 171 0.67 -8.14 5.67
C LYS A 171 1.03 -7.69 4.26
N ALA A 172 0.05 -7.60 3.37
CA ALA A 172 0.28 -7.14 2.01
C ALA A 172 0.70 -5.66 1.96
N ALA A 173 0.06 -4.82 2.77
CA ALA A 173 0.37 -3.40 2.91
C ALA A 173 1.77 -3.16 3.50
N GLU A 174 2.18 -3.95 4.50
CA GLU A 174 3.53 -3.93 5.06
C GLU A 174 4.61 -4.32 4.03
N ASN A 175 4.26 -5.18 3.07
CA ASN A 175 5.10 -5.52 1.91
C ASN A 175 4.99 -4.54 0.73
N GLY A 176 4.37 -3.37 0.93
CA GLY A 176 4.34 -2.31 -0.08
C GLY A 176 3.20 -2.38 -1.09
N PHE A 177 2.21 -3.26 -0.93
CA PHE A 177 1.11 -3.37 -1.90
C PHE A 177 0.05 -2.29 -1.70
N THR A 178 0.01 -1.34 -2.64
CA THR A 178 -0.80 -0.12 -2.50
C THR A 178 -2.30 -0.39 -2.34
N ASN A 179 -2.88 -1.31 -3.11
CA ASN A 179 -4.31 -1.60 -2.98
C ASN A 179 -4.66 -2.16 -1.58
N SER A 180 -3.75 -2.95 -0.98
CA SER A 180 -3.93 -3.41 0.39
C SER A 180 -3.77 -2.29 1.41
N MET A 181 -2.93 -1.29 1.17
CA MET A 181 -2.85 -0.12 2.05
C MET A 181 -4.17 0.66 2.04
N HIS A 182 -4.80 0.83 0.87
CA HIS A 182 -6.13 1.44 0.76
C HIS A 182 -7.20 0.64 1.50
N ASN A 183 -7.26 -0.68 1.30
CA ASN A 183 -8.23 -1.54 1.98
C ASN A 183 -7.99 -1.58 3.49
N LEU A 184 -6.73 -1.61 3.93
CA LEU A 184 -6.39 -1.55 5.36
C LEU A 184 -6.81 -0.21 5.98
N ALA A 185 -6.64 0.90 5.26
CA ALA A 185 -7.13 2.20 5.71
C ALA A 185 -8.66 2.22 5.84
N PHE A 186 -9.37 1.62 4.88
CA PHE A 186 -10.82 1.46 4.93
C PHE A 186 -11.26 0.61 6.13
N CYS A 187 -10.56 -0.50 6.41
CA CYS A 187 -10.83 -1.32 7.59
C CYS A 187 -10.70 -0.51 8.88
N TYR A 188 -9.66 0.31 9.02
CA TYR A 188 -9.49 1.19 10.18
C TYR A 188 -10.52 2.33 10.23
N GLU A 189 -10.97 2.88 9.11
CA GLU A 189 -11.98 3.95 9.08
C GLU A 189 -13.35 3.47 9.56
N ASN A 190 -13.72 2.23 9.21
CA ASN A 190 -15.03 1.66 9.48
C ASN A 190 -15.05 0.67 10.66
N GLY A 191 -13.89 0.27 11.17
CA GLY A 191 -13.78 -0.77 12.19
C GLY A 191 -14.12 -2.17 11.65
N GLU A 192 -13.71 -2.48 10.43
CA GLU A 192 -13.94 -3.79 9.81
C GLU A 192 -12.78 -4.74 10.11
N GLY A 193 -13.04 -5.80 10.88
CA GLY A 193 -12.01 -6.76 11.28
C GLY A 193 -10.98 -6.21 12.29
N THR A 194 -11.14 -4.96 12.72
CA THR A 194 -10.33 -4.25 13.71
C THR A 194 -11.18 -3.17 14.39
N GLU A 195 -10.69 -2.57 15.47
CA GLU A 195 -11.27 -1.34 16.01
C GLU A 195 -11.07 -0.15 15.07
N LYS A 196 -12.04 0.78 15.07
CA LYS A 196 -11.97 2.01 14.30
C LYS A 196 -10.80 2.89 14.78
N ASN A 197 -9.97 3.36 13.85
CA ASN A 197 -8.83 4.23 14.13
C ASN A 197 -8.53 5.15 12.92
N LEU A 198 -8.93 6.41 13.02
CA LEU A 198 -8.78 7.38 11.91
C LEU A 198 -7.32 7.77 11.65
N GLU A 199 -6.48 7.79 12.68
CA GLU A 199 -5.05 8.09 12.57
C GLU A 199 -4.32 7.03 11.72
N LYS A 200 -4.56 5.75 12.01
CA LYS A 200 -4.01 4.64 11.22
C LYS A 200 -4.59 4.59 9.81
N ALA A 201 -5.88 4.89 9.65
CA ALA A 201 -6.49 5.01 8.32
C ALA A 201 -5.78 6.09 7.49
N PHE A 202 -5.55 7.26 8.08
CA PHE A 202 -4.80 8.36 7.46
C PHE A 202 -3.37 7.95 7.11
N TYR A 203 -2.65 7.34 8.05
CA TYR A 203 -1.29 6.85 7.86
C TYR A 203 -1.18 5.93 6.64
N TRP A 204 -2.06 4.93 6.52
CA TRP A 204 -2.02 3.98 5.42
C TRP A 204 -2.46 4.59 4.08
N ARG A 205 -3.43 5.53 4.06
CA ARG A 205 -3.75 6.31 2.85
C ARG A 205 -2.56 7.12 2.36
N LYS A 206 -1.86 7.79 3.28
CA LYS A 206 -0.66 8.57 2.94
C LYS A 206 0.45 7.69 2.37
N LYS A 207 0.71 6.55 3.00
CA LYS A 207 1.71 5.59 2.52
C LYS A 207 1.35 5.02 1.14
N ALA A 208 0.06 4.79 0.88
CA ALA A 208 -0.43 4.37 -0.43
C ALA A 208 -0.15 5.41 -1.52
N THR A 209 -0.39 6.69 -1.23
CA THR A 209 -0.10 7.79 -2.17
C THR A 209 1.39 7.96 -2.44
N GLU A 210 2.24 7.80 -1.43
CA GLU A 210 3.71 7.83 -1.57
C GLU A 210 4.24 6.65 -2.41
N SER A 211 3.52 5.51 -2.43
CA SER A 211 3.93 4.30 -3.15
C SER A 211 3.51 4.29 -4.63
N ASN A 212 2.48 5.05 -5.00
CA ASN A 212 1.95 5.08 -6.38
C ASN A 212 2.62 6.11 -7.31
N ASN A 213 3.40 7.06 -6.76
CA ASN A 213 4.00 8.14 -7.53
C ASN A 213 5.52 8.19 -7.35
N GLU A 214 6.28 8.12 -8.45
CA GLU A 214 7.42 9.04 -8.63
C GLU A 214 6.91 10.42 -8.22
N VAL A 215 7.46 11.01 -7.16
CA VAL A 215 6.90 12.17 -6.44
C VAL A 215 6.35 13.22 -7.40
N ASP A 216 5.03 13.19 -7.60
CA ASP A 216 4.30 14.25 -8.27
C ASP A 216 4.21 15.39 -7.27
N PHE A 217 5.12 16.33 -7.40
CA PHE A 217 5.13 17.53 -6.57
C PHE A 217 3.86 18.32 -6.87
N ASN A 218 2.88 18.26 -5.96
CA ASN A 218 1.84 19.26 -5.99
C ASN A 218 2.47 20.62 -5.65
N LEU A 219 2.21 21.62 -6.49
CA LEU A 219 2.68 22.99 -6.28
C LEU A 219 1.71 23.70 -5.34
N CYS A 220 2.24 24.37 -4.32
CA CYS A 220 1.41 25.15 -3.41
C CYS A 220 0.65 26.21 -4.20
N ASN A 221 -0.68 26.24 -4.06
CA ASN A 221 -1.53 27.21 -4.78
C ASN A 221 -1.13 28.69 -4.52
N GLU A 222 -0.41 28.97 -3.43
CA GLU A 222 0.02 30.33 -3.04
C GLU A 222 1.47 30.66 -3.38
N CYS A 223 2.41 29.70 -3.34
CA CYS A 223 3.83 29.98 -3.52
C CYS A 223 4.53 29.13 -4.58
N GLU A 224 3.78 28.26 -5.27
CA GLU A 224 4.27 27.36 -6.30
C GLU A 224 5.47 26.50 -5.86
N GLN A 225 5.66 26.33 -4.55
CA GLN A 225 6.70 25.45 -4.04
C GLN A 225 6.21 24.00 -4.02
N PRO A 226 7.08 23.04 -4.36
CA PRO A 226 6.79 21.63 -4.24
C PRO A 226 6.47 21.28 -2.78
N TYR A 227 5.35 20.61 -2.55
CA TYR A 227 5.00 20.08 -1.24
C TYR A 227 4.52 18.63 -1.37
N TYR A 228 4.59 17.91 -0.25
CA TYR A 228 4.39 16.45 -0.23
C TYR A 228 2.95 16.03 0.08
N ASP A 229 2.08 16.95 0.54
CA ASP A 229 0.66 16.71 0.82
C ASP A 229 -0.18 18.00 1.03
N TYR A 230 -1.44 18.02 0.56
CA TYR A 230 -2.48 19.11 0.63
C TYR A 230 -2.23 20.44 -0.10
N GLN A 231 -3.28 21.03 -0.71
CA GLN A 231 -3.28 22.25 -1.55
C GLN A 231 -2.28 23.39 -1.22
N TRP A 232 -1.75 23.49 0.00
CA TRP A 232 -0.69 24.41 0.45
C TRP A 232 0.53 23.74 1.12
N CYS A 233 1.72 24.32 0.92
CA CYS A 233 2.95 23.92 1.64
C CYS A 233 2.95 24.40 3.12
N GLN A 234 3.77 23.77 3.96
CA GLN A 234 3.89 24.10 5.40
C GLN A 234 4.10 25.59 5.66
N GLN A 235 4.94 26.26 4.87
CA GLN A 235 5.23 27.69 5.04
C GLN A 235 4.02 28.60 4.73
N CYS A 236 3.21 28.24 3.73
CA CYS A 236 2.00 29.00 3.39
C CYS A 236 0.87 28.75 4.39
N ASN A 237 0.72 27.50 4.87
CA ASN A 237 -0.17 27.19 5.99
C ASN A 237 0.14 28.08 7.19
N VAL A 238 1.40 28.10 7.65
CA VAL A 238 1.83 28.92 8.80
C VAL A 238 1.52 30.41 8.60
N LYS A 239 1.79 30.97 7.41
CA LYS A 239 1.51 32.38 7.11
C LYS A 239 0.01 32.71 7.13
N GLN A 240 -0.85 31.80 6.70
CA GLN A 240 -2.30 32.07 6.71
C GLN A 240 -2.87 32.00 8.12
N PHE A 241 -2.48 30.99 8.92
CA PHE A 241 -2.86 30.95 10.33
C PHE A 241 -2.37 32.21 11.05
N GLN A 242 -1.20 32.73 10.65
CA GLN A 242 -0.69 34.02 11.13
C GLN A 242 -1.64 35.20 10.89
N GLN A 243 -2.35 35.23 9.77
CA GLN A 243 -3.28 36.31 9.43
C GLN A 243 -4.60 36.20 10.20
N ASP A 244 -5.06 34.99 10.51
CA ASP A 244 -6.32 34.75 11.23
C ASP A 244 -6.20 34.84 12.77
N PHE A 245 -4.98 34.89 13.34
CA PHE A 245 -4.77 35.04 14.80
C PHE A 245 -5.55 36.18 15.44
N SER A 246 -5.72 37.28 14.72
CA SER A 246 -6.50 38.43 15.21
C SER A 246 -7.94 38.05 15.61
N LYS A 247 -8.47 36.94 15.07
CA LYS A 247 -9.82 36.43 15.33
C LYS A 247 -9.88 35.38 16.45
N TRP A 248 -8.74 34.77 16.82
CA TRP A 248 -8.67 33.63 17.75
C TRP A 248 -7.95 33.95 19.07
N THR A 249 -7.92 35.21 19.48
CA THR A 249 -7.36 35.58 20.79
C THR A 249 -8.31 35.21 21.93
N SER A 250 -7.75 34.58 22.95
CA SER A 250 -8.41 34.33 24.22
C SER A 250 -8.38 35.55 25.15
N LYS A 251 -7.71 36.64 24.73
CA LYS A 251 -7.32 37.79 25.57
C LYS A 251 -6.39 37.42 26.74
N ASN A 252 -5.77 36.24 26.69
CA ASN A 252 -4.79 35.78 27.67
C ASN A 252 -3.47 35.53 26.95
N GLU A 253 -2.48 36.37 27.24
CA GLU A 253 -1.17 36.35 26.57
C GLU A 253 -0.49 34.97 26.62
N PHE A 254 -0.64 34.23 27.72
CA PHE A 254 -0.04 32.91 27.85
C PHE A 254 -0.72 31.87 26.95
N ILE A 255 -2.06 31.84 26.94
CA ILE A 255 -2.84 30.92 26.09
C ILE A 255 -2.60 31.25 24.62
N ASP A 256 -2.65 32.54 24.28
CA ASP A 256 -2.42 33.02 22.91
C ASP A 256 -1.01 32.64 22.43
N LYS A 257 0.03 32.78 23.28
CA LYS A 257 1.40 32.34 22.97
C LYS A 257 1.51 30.82 22.80
N PHE A 258 0.89 30.04 23.68
CA PHE A 258 0.90 28.58 23.58
C PHE A 258 0.26 28.09 22.27
N ILE A 259 -0.91 28.62 21.92
CA ILE A 259 -1.60 28.31 20.67
C ILE A 259 -0.71 28.71 19.48
N GLN A 260 -0.08 29.88 19.54
CA GLN A 260 0.83 30.34 18.49
C GLN A 260 2.02 29.38 18.30
N GLU A 261 2.66 28.94 19.38
CA GLU A 261 3.78 27.99 19.31
C GLU A 261 3.34 26.62 18.77
N ALA A 262 2.17 26.12 19.18
CA ALA A 262 1.63 24.87 18.66
C ALA A 262 1.33 24.96 17.15
N GLN A 263 0.70 26.05 16.70
CA GLN A 263 0.39 26.26 15.29
C GLN A 263 1.64 26.49 14.43
N LEU A 264 2.69 27.12 14.96
CA LEU A 264 3.98 27.26 14.26
C LEU A 264 4.66 25.91 14.03
N ASN A 265 4.42 24.94 14.92
CA ASN A 265 4.99 23.60 14.84
C ASN A 265 4.07 22.59 14.13
N ALA A 266 2.80 22.95 13.89
CA ALA A 266 1.84 22.11 13.20
C ALA A 266 2.30 21.81 11.76
N LYS A 267 2.25 20.54 11.37
CA LYS A 267 2.66 20.08 10.04
C LYS A 267 1.52 20.11 9.03
N ASN A 268 0.27 20.14 9.50
CA ASN A 268 -0.94 20.11 8.69
C ASN A 268 -2.13 20.75 9.44
N SER A 269 -3.28 20.84 8.78
CA SER A 269 -4.50 21.49 9.32
C SER A 269 -5.17 20.76 10.47
N TYR A 270 -4.85 19.48 10.70
CA TYR A 270 -5.44 18.66 11.77
C TYR A 270 -4.67 18.81 13.09
N GLU A 271 -3.43 19.28 13.05
CA GLU A 271 -2.58 19.54 14.22
C GLU A 271 -2.78 20.96 14.79
N ILE A 272 -3.81 21.66 14.35
CA ILE A 272 -4.03 23.08 14.67
C ILE A 272 -4.91 23.24 15.88
N LEU A 273 -4.41 23.97 16.86
CA LEU A 273 -5.18 24.37 18.04
C LEU A 273 -5.93 25.67 17.75
N GLU A 274 -7.21 25.73 18.09
CA GLU A 274 -8.03 26.94 18.04
C GLU A 274 -8.53 27.29 19.44
N TRP A 275 -8.51 28.58 19.81
CA TRP A 275 -9.22 29.04 20.99
C TRP A 275 -10.72 29.08 20.73
N ILE A 276 -11.49 28.33 21.51
CA ILE A 276 -12.95 28.29 21.41
C ILE A 276 -13.56 29.04 22.60
N PRO A 277 -14.20 30.20 22.39
CA PRO A 277 -14.91 30.90 23.45
C PRO A 277 -16.03 30.03 24.04
N TYR A 278 -16.19 30.03 25.36
CA TYR A 278 -17.18 29.20 26.04
C TYR A 278 -18.63 29.42 25.55
N ASN A 279 -18.96 30.65 25.11
CA ASN A 279 -20.28 30.96 24.55
C ASN A 279 -20.55 30.33 23.16
N LYS A 280 -19.56 29.66 22.55
CA LYS A 280 -19.71 28.86 21.33
C LYS A 280 -20.03 27.40 21.61
N LEU A 281 -20.10 27.01 22.88
CA LEU A 281 -20.44 25.67 23.35
C LEU A 281 -21.86 25.69 23.92
N THR A 282 -22.68 24.73 23.50
CA THR A 282 -24.03 24.52 24.03
C THR A 282 -24.21 23.06 24.46
N ASN A 283 -25.30 22.78 25.20
CA ASN A 283 -25.62 21.43 25.67
C ASN A 283 -24.46 20.73 26.39
N ILE A 284 -23.77 21.47 27.27
CA ILE A 284 -22.65 20.94 28.04
C ILE A 284 -23.20 20.01 29.12
N ASN A 285 -22.96 18.71 28.96
CA ASN A 285 -23.43 17.67 29.86
C ASN A 285 -22.26 16.85 30.39
N TYR A 286 -22.31 16.51 31.67
CA TYR A 286 -21.36 15.58 32.27
C TYR A 286 -21.43 14.23 31.55
N ASN A 287 -20.26 13.67 31.21
CA ASN A 287 -20.16 12.41 30.49
C ASN A 287 -19.48 11.33 31.35
N ASP A 288 -18.29 11.60 31.88
CA ASP A 288 -17.54 10.62 32.68
C ASP A 288 -16.45 11.28 33.55
N LYS A 289 -15.80 10.51 34.42
CA LYS A 289 -14.61 10.92 35.17
C LYS A 289 -13.35 10.50 34.40
N GLY A 290 -12.60 11.49 33.90
CA GLY A 290 -11.26 11.28 33.34
C GLY A 290 -10.19 11.13 34.42
N GLY A 291 -8.98 10.73 34.04
CA GLY A 291 -7.88 10.48 34.98
C GLY A 291 -7.61 11.67 35.92
N PHE A 292 -7.44 12.86 35.35
CA PHE A 292 -7.15 14.10 36.10
C PHE A 292 -8.27 15.17 36.03
N SER A 293 -9.38 14.90 35.34
CA SER A 293 -10.42 15.89 35.03
C SER A 293 -11.81 15.27 34.90
N GLU A 294 -12.85 16.11 34.94
CA GLU A 294 -14.19 15.68 34.54
C GLU A 294 -14.32 15.80 33.02
N ILE A 295 -14.91 14.78 32.40
CA ILE A 295 -15.17 14.73 30.97
C ILE A 295 -16.62 15.13 30.74
N HIS A 296 -16.81 16.13 29.90
CA HIS A 296 -18.11 16.62 29.48
C HIS A 296 -18.26 16.45 27.97
N LYS A 297 -19.50 16.37 27.50
CA LYS A 297 -19.85 16.49 26.09
C LYS A 297 -20.51 17.85 25.85
N ALA A 298 -20.24 18.45 24.71
CA ALA A 298 -20.85 19.71 24.31
C ALA A 298 -21.03 19.76 22.79
N ILE A 299 -21.91 20.66 22.34
CA ILE A 299 -22.04 20.99 20.92
C ILE A 299 -21.25 22.27 20.66
N TRP A 300 -20.25 22.19 19.78
CA TRP A 300 -19.56 23.36 19.25
C TRP A 300 -20.33 23.93 18.07
N LEU A 301 -20.90 25.12 18.27
CA LEU A 301 -21.79 25.76 17.30
C LEU A 301 -21.10 26.04 15.96
N ASP A 302 -19.89 26.60 16.01
CA ASP A 302 -19.12 26.93 14.81
C ASP A 302 -18.45 25.67 14.21
N GLY A 303 -18.10 24.71 15.06
CA GLY A 303 -17.53 23.41 14.67
C GLY A 303 -16.10 23.46 14.12
N PRO A 304 -15.49 22.28 13.90
CA PRO A 304 -14.11 22.17 13.46
C PRO A 304 -13.96 22.60 12.01
N ILE A 305 -12.76 23.10 11.71
CA ILE A 305 -12.33 23.39 10.34
C ILE A 305 -11.97 22.08 9.65
N PHE A 306 -12.38 21.91 8.39
CA PHE A 306 -12.04 20.71 7.61
C PHE A 306 -11.44 21.01 6.22
N SER A 307 -11.57 22.23 5.70
CA SER A 307 -10.95 22.62 4.41
C SER A 307 -10.92 24.14 4.23
N TRP A 308 -10.05 24.62 3.32
CA TRP A 308 -10.03 26.03 2.88
C TRP A 308 -10.88 26.23 1.61
N ASN A 309 -11.66 27.30 1.54
CA ASN A 309 -12.40 27.70 0.36
C ASN A 309 -11.65 28.83 -0.37
N PHE A 310 -11.08 28.52 -1.54
CA PHE A 310 -10.30 29.47 -2.34
C PHE A 310 -11.12 30.62 -2.90
N ASP A 311 -12.32 30.33 -3.40
CA ASP A 311 -13.20 31.34 -4.01
C ASP A 311 -13.66 32.39 -2.98
N LYS A 312 -13.92 31.92 -1.75
CA LYS A 312 -14.42 32.76 -0.65
C LYS A 312 -13.34 33.27 0.29
N GLN A 313 -12.10 32.80 0.13
CA GLN A 313 -10.96 33.07 1.02
C GLN A 313 -11.32 32.90 2.50
N GLN A 314 -11.93 31.74 2.85
CA GLN A 314 -12.32 31.44 4.22
C GLN A 314 -12.27 29.94 4.52
N TRP A 315 -12.16 29.59 5.80
CA TRP A 315 -12.24 28.22 6.29
C TRP A 315 -13.68 27.67 6.24
N ASN A 316 -13.84 26.46 5.69
CA ASN A 316 -15.08 25.70 5.79
C ASN A 316 -15.12 24.98 7.15
N ARG A 317 -16.29 25.04 7.81
CA ARG A 317 -16.51 24.42 9.11
C ARG A 317 -17.70 23.47 9.12
N GLN A 318 -17.63 22.45 9.97
CA GLN A 318 -18.73 21.51 10.20
C GLN A 318 -19.59 21.98 11.38
N LEU A 319 -20.64 22.74 11.11
CA LEU A 319 -21.51 23.33 12.14
C LEU A 319 -22.15 22.28 13.06
N GLY A 320 -22.28 22.62 14.34
CA GLY A 320 -23.00 21.78 15.32
C GLY A 320 -22.30 20.47 15.65
N TYR A 321 -20.97 20.49 15.76
CA TYR A 321 -20.17 19.30 16.01
C TYR A 321 -20.16 18.91 17.49
N GLU A 322 -20.35 17.63 17.80
CA GLU A 322 -20.20 17.13 19.18
C GLU A 322 -18.71 17.05 19.55
N VAL A 323 -18.34 17.73 20.63
CA VAL A 323 -16.98 17.75 21.16
C VAL A 323 -16.93 17.21 22.58
N ILE A 324 -15.78 16.62 22.92
CA ILE A 324 -15.47 16.18 24.28
C ILE A 324 -14.65 17.28 24.95
N LEU A 325 -15.11 17.75 26.11
CA LEU A 325 -14.44 18.75 26.92
C LEU A 325 -13.81 18.07 28.13
N LYS A 326 -12.53 18.34 28.39
CA LYS A 326 -11.85 17.97 29.64
C LYS A 326 -11.69 19.22 30.50
N THR A 327 -12.24 19.24 31.72
CA THR A 327 -12.15 20.41 32.61
C THR A 327 -10.86 20.42 33.43
N LEU A 328 -10.11 21.52 33.38
CA LEU A 328 -8.92 21.69 34.21
C LEU A 328 -9.32 22.24 35.58
N ASN A 329 -9.28 21.39 36.61
CA ASN A 329 -9.79 21.74 37.94
C ASN A 329 -8.86 22.67 38.76
N ASN A 330 -7.61 22.91 38.36
CA ASN A 330 -6.71 23.93 38.95
C ASN A 330 -5.54 24.31 38.03
N SER A 331 -5.14 25.58 37.99
CA SER A 331 -4.02 26.08 37.15
C SER A 331 -2.64 25.52 37.53
N SER A 332 -2.50 24.94 38.73
CA SER A 332 -1.28 24.30 39.23
C SER A 332 -1.03 22.88 38.69
N SER A 333 -1.98 22.31 37.92
CA SER A 333 -1.86 20.94 37.36
C SER A 333 -1.32 20.90 35.92
N LEU A 334 -1.02 22.04 35.30
CA LEU A 334 -0.36 22.12 33.99
C LEU A 334 1.14 21.80 34.15
N ASN A 335 1.49 20.51 34.18
CA ASN A 335 2.87 20.04 34.09
C ASN A 335 3.07 19.25 32.79
N SER A 336 4.32 18.89 32.47
CA SER A 336 4.67 18.19 31.22
C SER A 336 3.88 16.88 30.99
N LYS A 337 3.39 16.23 32.05
CA LYS A 337 2.58 15.00 31.94
C LYS A 337 1.18 15.24 31.36
N PHE A 338 0.64 16.45 31.48
CA PHE A 338 -0.63 16.80 30.85
C PHE A 338 -0.51 16.82 29.31
N LEU A 339 0.61 17.33 28.80
CA LEU A 339 0.90 17.32 27.37
C LEU A 339 1.11 15.90 26.85
N ASP A 340 1.77 15.03 27.64
CA ASP A 340 2.01 13.63 27.26
C ASP A 340 0.71 12.78 27.17
N GLU A 341 -0.38 13.15 27.86
CA GLU A 341 -1.68 12.45 27.79
C GLU A 341 -2.49 12.78 26.53
N ASP A 342 -2.33 14.00 25.99
CA ASP A 342 -3.01 14.43 24.76
C ASP A 342 -2.32 13.90 23.49
N TYR A 343 -1.04 13.48 23.56
CA TYR A 343 -0.36 12.73 22.49
C TYR A 343 -0.85 11.27 22.34
N VAL A 344 -1.62 10.76 23.30
CA VAL A 344 -2.14 9.38 23.28
C VAL A 344 -3.57 9.31 22.72
N ASN A 345 -4.25 10.44 22.53
CA ASN A 345 -5.68 10.47 22.13
C ASN A 345 -6.04 11.54 21.06
N LEU A 346 -5.05 12.07 20.33
CA LEU A 346 -5.25 12.67 19.00
C LEU A 346 -4.98 11.61 17.95
#